data_AF-A0A953M5E9-F1
#
_entry.id   AF-A0A953M5E9-F1
#
_cell.length_a   1.000
_cell.length_b   1.000
_cell.length_c   1.000
_cell.angle_alpha   90.00
_cell.angle_beta   90.00
_cell.angle_gamma   90.00
#
_symmetry.space_group_name_H-M   'P 1'
#
loop_
_entity.id
_entity.type
_entity.pdbx_description
1 polymer ?
#
loop_
_entity_poly.entity_id
_entity_poly.type
_entity_poly.pdbx_seq_one_letter_code
_entity_poly.pdbx_strand_id
1 'polypeptide(L)'
;NGEPFEWLADTDHRLGPVMEAVIQGKYFWVPFENIAAVTIEGPGALRDVVWAQAEFTWANQGKAVGLIPVRYPGTAEKGPDEARLSRRTEYEDLGDDYGVGVGQRMWATDAGEYPMLETREIVLNTSASGLPAGGTTDG
;
A
#
# COMPACT_ATOMS: atom_id res chain seq x y z
N ASN A 1 7.42 -0.22 -11.90
CA ASN A 1 8.71 0.32 -12.44
C ASN A 1 9.12 -0.34 -13.77
N GLY A 2 8.18 -0.63 -14.67
CA GLY A 2 8.48 -1.28 -15.97
C GLY A 2 8.75 -2.79 -15.90
N GLU A 3 8.80 -3.38 -14.71
CA GLU A 3 8.96 -4.81 -14.49
C GLU A 3 7.58 -5.51 -14.38
N PRO A 4 7.34 -6.57 -15.16
CA PRO A 4 6.09 -7.34 -15.06
C PRO A 4 6.10 -8.26 -13.83
N PHE A 5 4.91 -8.60 -13.36
CA PHE A 5 4.68 -9.56 -12.28
C PHE A 5 3.35 -10.30 -12.51
N GLU A 6 3.23 -11.50 -11.95
CA GLU A 6 2.02 -12.34 -11.98
C GLU A 6 1.05 -12.02 -10.84
N TRP A 7 1.58 -11.66 -9.67
CA TRP A 7 0.79 -11.28 -8.50
C TRP A 7 1.44 -10.15 -7.71
N LEU A 8 0.62 -9.45 -6.92
CA LEU A 8 1.05 -8.38 -6.04
C LEU A 8 0.36 -8.51 -4.68
N ALA A 9 1.15 -8.38 -3.62
CA ALA A 9 0.69 -8.35 -2.24
C ALA A 9 1.54 -7.38 -1.41
N ASP A 10 1.05 -7.05 -0.23
CA ASP A 10 1.88 -6.52 0.84
C ASP A 10 2.65 -7.68 1.50
N THR A 11 3.92 -7.46 1.86
CA THR A 11 4.71 -8.46 2.61
C THR A 11 4.18 -8.70 4.03
N ASP A 12 3.38 -7.79 4.59
CA ASP A 12 2.72 -8.01 5.87
C ASP A 12 1.50 -8.93 5.68
N HIS A 13 1.55 -10.09 6.32
CA HIS A 13 0.57 -11.16 6.15
C HIS A 13 -0.84 -10.79 6.61
N ARG A 14 -1.02 -9.70 7.38
CA ARG A 14 -2.35 -9.21 7.78
C ARG A 14 -3.11 -8.57 6.61
N LEU A 15 -2.42 -8.17 5.56
CA LEU A 15 -2.98 -7.42 4.43
C LEU A 15 -3.09 -8.26 3.16
N GLY A 16 -2.00 -8.93 2.76
CA GLY A 16 -1.97 -9.70 1.51
C GLY A 16 -2.26 -8.81 0.29
N PRO A 17 -3.18 -9.18 -0.64
CA PRO A 17 -3.42 -8.46 -1.89
C PRO A 17 -4.32 -7.20 -1.70
N VAL A 18 -4.00 -6.38 -0.71
CA VAL A 18 -4.74 -5.17 -0.34
C VAL A 18 -3.78 -4.00 -0.18
N MET A 19 -4.18 -2.84 -0.69
CA MET A 19 -3.52 -1.57 -0.44
C MET A 19 -4.30 -0.75 0.60
N GLU A 20 -3.61 -0.26 1.63
CA GLU A 20 -4.16 0.77 2.50
C GLU A 20 -4.13 2.14 1.80
N ALA A 21 -5.22 2.90 1.87
CA ALA A 21 -5.28 4.25 1.30
C ALA A 21 -6.19 5.17 2.11
N VAL A 22 -5.84 6.46 2.17
CA VAL A 22 -6.72 7.53 2.62
C VAL A 22 -7.19 8.32 1.41
N ILE A 23 -8.49 8.26 1.12
CA ILE A 23 -9.12 8.91 -0.04
C ILE A 23 -10.25 9.77 0.47
N GLN A 24 -10.26 11.06 0.09
CA GLN A 24 -11.24 12.04 0.58
C GLN A 24 -11.36 12.06 2.12
N GLY A 25 -10.22 11.91 2.82
CA GLY A 25 -10.16 11.92 4.29
C GLY A 25 -10.65 10.66 4.99
N LYS A 26 -11.01 9.60 4.25
CA LYS A 26 -11.45 8.32 4.80
C LYS A 26 -10.41 7.24 4.53
N TYR A 27 -10.17 6.38 5.52
CA TYR A 27 -9.24 5.27 5.43
C TYR A 27 -9.93 4.03 4.85
N PHE A 28 -9.26 3.37 3.91
CA PHE A 28 -9.75 2.20 3.18
C PHE A 28 -8.69 1.11 3.11
N TRP A 29 -9.18 -0.13 3.14
CA TRP A 29 -8.48 -1.29 2.60
C TRP A 29 -9.03 -1.52 1.19
N VAL A 30 -8.17 -1.33 0.20
CA VAL A 30 -8.53 -1.43 -1.20
C VAL A 30 -7.92 -2.70 -1.78
N PRO A 31 -8.74 -3.71 -2.13
CA PRO A 31 -8.25 -4.88 -2.86
C PRO A 31 -7.56 -4.48 -4.16
N PHE A 32 -6.40 -5.07 -4.48
CA PHE A 32 -5.67 -4.75 -5.71
C PHE A 32 -6.50 -5.03 -6.98
N GLU A 33 -7.42 -5.99 -6.95
CA GLU A 33 -8.35 -6.27 -8.07
C GLU A 33 -9.25 -5.09 -8.46
N ASN A 34 -9.44 -4.11 -7.57
CA ASN A 34 -10.23 -2.91 -7.84
C ASN A 34 -9.40 -1.74 -8.40
N ILE A 35 -8.08 -1.88 -8.47
CA ILE A 35 -7.14 -0.84 -8.90
C ILE A 35 -6.60 -1.21 -10.29
N ALA A 36 -6.86 -0.40 -11.31
CA ALA A 36 -6.23 -0.59 -12.62
C ALA A 36 -4.79 -0.04 -12.63
N ALA A 37 -4.55 1.09 -11.97
CA ALA A 37 -3.22 1.65 -11.82
C ALA A 37 -3.12 2.52 -10.56
N VAL A 38 -1.93 2.61 -10.00
CA VAL A 38 -1.57 3.63 -9.00
C VAL A 38 -0.21 4.23 -9.34
N THR A 39 -0.17 5.56 -9.40
CA THR A 39 1.06 6.34 -9.48
C THR A 39 1.39 6.87 -8.10
N ILE A 40 2.62 6.65 -7.62
CA ILE A 40 3.08 7.05 -6.29
C ILE A 40 4.18 8.09 -6.46
N GLU A 41 3.97 9.27 -5.88
CA GLU A 41 4.96 10.34 -5.87
C GLU A 41 6.15 9.95 -4.99
N GLY A 42 7.36 10.20 -5.49
CA GLY A 42 8.58 10.01 -4.70
C GLY A 42 8.64 10.98 -3.52
N PRO A 43 9.34 10.61 -2.42
CA PRO A 43 9.41 11.47 -1.24
C PRO A 43 10.19 12.76 -1.54
N GLY A 44 9.55 13.92 -1.36
CA GLY A 44 10.16 15.24 -1.51
C GLY A 44 10.21 16.06 -0.21
N ALA A 45 9.37 15.70 0.77
CA ALA A 45 9.29 16.31 2.09
C ALA A 45 9.25 15.25 3.20
N LEU A 46 9.55 15.64 4.44
CA LEU A 46 9.55 14.72 5.59
C LEU A 46 8.19 14.05 5.83
N ARG A 47 7.07 14.70 5.49
CA ARG A 47 5.74 14.07 5.63
C ARG A 47 5.56 12.87 4.70
N ASP A 48 6.28 12.85 3.57
CA ASP A 48 6.13 11.84 2.53
C ASP A 48 6.73 10.50 2.96
N VAL A 49 7.60 10.49 3.98
CA VAL A 49 8.07 9.23 4.60
C VAL A 49 7.03 8.62 5.54
N VAL A 50 5.93 9.31 5.82
CA VAL A 50 4.80 8.78 6.60
C VAL A 50 3.59 8.51 5.71
N TRP A 51 3.32 9.43 4.77
CA TRP A 51 2.18 9.40 3.86
C TRP A 51 2.62 9.74 2.44
N ALA A 52 2.68 8.75 1.55
CA ALA A 52 3.01 8.98 0.15
C ALA A 52 1.77 9.46 -0.61
N GLN A 53 1.91 10.49 -1.44
CA GLN A 53 0.84 10.93 -2.32
C GLN A 53 0.71 9.99 -3.51
N ALA A 54 -0.53 9.66 -3.88
CA ALA A 54 -0.80 8.76 -4.99
C ALA A 54 -2.03 9.18 -5.82
N GLU A 55 -1.96 8.94 -7.13
CA GLU A 55 -3.10 8.98 -8.04
C GLU A 55 -3.55 7.54 -8.34
N PHE A 56 -4.81 7.25 -8.10
CA PHE A 56 -5.46 5.97 -8.35
C PHE A 56 -6.30 6.05 -9.61
N THR A 57 -6.16 5.05 -10.46
CA THR A 57 -7.14 4.72 -11.50
C THR A 57 -7.79 3.39 -11.12
N TRP A 58 -9.10 3.42 -10.91
CA TRP A 58 -9.90 2.25 -10.54
C TRP A 58 -10.14 1.34 -11.75
N ALA A 59 -10.49 0.08 -11.50
CA ALA A 59 -10.86 -0.87 -12.56
C ALA A 59 -12.01 -0.36 -13.45
N ASN A 60 -12.92 0.43 -12.88
CA ASN A 60 -14.02 1.10 -13.61
C ASN A 60 -13.61 2.41 -14.31
N GLN A 61 -12.31 2.70 -14.42
CA GLN A 61 -11.73 3.91 -15.03
C GLN A 61 -11.96 5.21 -14.23
N GLY A 62 -12.62 5.16 -13.08
CA GLY A 62 -12.70 6.31 -12.18
C GLY A 62 -11.31 6.68 -11.65
N LYS A 63 -11.11 7.95 -11.32
CA LYS A 63 -9.85 8.45 -10.76
C LYS A 63 -10.03 9.05 -9.37
N ALA A 64 -9.01 8.92 -8.53
CA ALA A 64 -8.95 9.56 -7.23
C ALA A 64 -7.51 9.93 -6.87
N VAL A 65 -7.35 10.97 -6.05
CA VAL A 65 -6.09 11.26 -5.37
C VAL A 65 -6.23 10.84 -3.91
N GLY A 66 -5.18 10.23 -3.38
CA GLY A 66 -5.15 9.78 -2.00
C GLY A 66 -3.75 9.78 -1.42
N LEU A 67 -3.66 9.30 -0.19
CA LEU A 67 -2.42 9.07 0.52
C LEU A 67 -2.30 7.58 0.86
N ILE A 68 -1.11 7.01 0.70
CA ILE A 68 -0.81 5.64 1.12
C ILE A 68 0.07 5.72 2.38
N PRO A 69 -0.26 5.01 3.47
CA PRO A 69 0.63 4.92 4.62
C PRO A 69 1.93 4.20 4.24
N VAL A 70 3.05 4.89 4.43
CA VAL A 70 4.39 4.39 4.06
C VAL A 70 4.94 3.39 5.06
N ARG A 71 4.44 3.43 6.30
CA ARG A 71 4.94 2.59 7.38
C ARG A 71 3.88 1.61 7.86
N TYR A 72 4.33 0.47 8.33
CA TYR A 72 3.45 -0.48 8.99
C TYR A 72 2.91 0.06 10.33
N PRO A 73 1.67 -0.33 10.73
CA PRO A 73 1.11 0.05 12.03
C PRO A 73 2.01 -0.34 13.20
N GLY A 74 2.15 0.55 14.20
CA GLY A 74 3.00 0.31 15.38
C GLY A 74 4.46 0.73 15.22
N THR A 75 4.88 1.17 14.03
CA THR A 75 6.26 1.61 13.76
C THR A 75 6.70 2.80 14.61
N ALA A 76 5.79 3.74 14.89
CA ALA A 76 6.14 4.93 15.68
C ALA A 76 6.52 4.56 17.11
N GLU A 77 5.79 3.59 17.68
CA GLU A 77 5.93 3.13 19.06
C GLU A 77 7.07 2.14 19.21
N LYS A 78 7.14 1.13 18.33
CA LYS A 78 8.03 -0.03 18.46
C LYS A 78 9.34 0.06 17.67
N GLY A 79 9.35 0.80 16.56
CA GLY A 79 10.46 0.77 15.61
C GLY A 79 11.69 1.55 16.08
N PRO A 80 12.92 1.14 15.68
CA PRO A 80 14.11 1.97 15.81
C PRO A 80 14.00 3.24 14.95
N ASP A 81 14.90 4.20 15.14
CA ASP A 81 14.81 5.49 14.46
C ASP A 81 14.84 5.38 12.93
N GLU A 82 15.58 4.42 12.38
CA GLU A 82 15.61 4.14 10.95
C GLU A 82 14.25 3.67 10.44
N ALA A 83 13.55 2.83 11.20
CA ALA A 83 12.20 2.36 10.85
C ALA A 83 11.19 3.51 10.95
N ARG A 84 11.30 4.37 11.97
CA ARG A 84 10.46 5.57 12.13
C ARG A 84 10.62 6.55 10.96
N LEU A 85 11.82 6.61 10.38
CA LEU A 85 12.17 7.42 9.21
C LEU A 85 11.96 6.69 7.87
N SER A 86 11.38 5.49 7.87
CA SER A 86 11.11 4.68 6.67
C SER A 86 12.37 4.32 5.87
N ARG A 87 13.50 4.14 6.57
CA ARG A 87 14.80 3.75 6.00
C ARG A 87 15.14 2.27 6.25
N ARG A 88 14.25 1.56 6.94
CA ARG A 88 14.41 0.16 7.30
C ARG A 88 13.04 -0.51 7.38
N THR A 89 13.02 -1.80 7.08
CA THR A 89 11.90 -2.70 7.35
C THR A 89 12.41 -3.85 8.19
N GLU A 90 11.68 -4.19 9.23
CA GLU A 90 11.90 -5.35 10.09
C GLU A 90 10.59 -6.12 10.20
N TYR A 91 10.68 -7.42 10.49
CA TYR A 91 9.50 -8.26 10.71
C TYR A 91 9.54 -8.80 12.14
N GLU A 92 8.47 -8.54 12.89
CA GLU A 92 8.22 -9.17 14.18
C GLU A 92 7.60 -10.55 13.91
N ASP A 93 8.30 -11.61 14.32
CA ASP A 93 7.84 -12.99 14.18
C ASP A 93 6.72 -13.28 15.18
N LEU A 94 5.54 -13.65 14.66
CA LEU A 94 4.37 -14.04 15.44
C LEU A 94 4.19 -15.57 15.54
N GLY A 95 5.12 -16.36 15.01
CA GLY A 95 5.06 -17.81 14.89
C GLY A 95 4.39 -18.28 13.60
N ASP A 96 4.50 -19.58 13.31
CA ASP A 96 3.90 -20.24 12.13
C ASP A 96 4.22 -19.56 10.78
N ASP A 97 5.45 -19.04 10.64
CA ASP A 97 5.93 -18.26 9.48
C ASP A 97 5.16 -16.95 9.23
N TYR A 98 4.43 -16.42 10.24
CA TYR A 98 3.77 -15.12 10.15
C TYR A 98 4.65 -14.01 10.70
N GLY A 99 5.08 -13.10 9.81
CA GLY A 99 5.73 -11.85 10.17
C GLY A 99 4.77 -10.67 10.07
N VAL A 100 4.86 -9.74 11.02
CA VAL A 100 4.24 -8.40 10.89
C VAL A 100 5.31 -7.33 10.73
N GLY A 101 5.10 -6.45 9.77
CA GLY A 101 6.10 -5.46 9.41
C GLY A 101 6.22 -4.33 10.44
N VAL A 102 7.43 -3.81 10.59
CA VAL A 102 7.79 -2.60 11.34
C VAL A 102 8.74 -1.79 10.47
N GLY A 103 8.46 -0.51 10.25
CA GLY A 103 9.23 0.35 9.34
C GLY A 103 8.55 0.56 8.00
N GLN A 104 9.34 0.72 6.93
CA GLN A 104 8.83 0.98 5.59
C GLN A 104 8.01 -0.20 5.05
N ARG A 105 6.89 0.10 4.40
CA ARG A 105 6.06 -0.88 3.70
C ARG A 105 6.79 -1.46 2.50
N MET A 106 6.65 -2.76 2.30
CA MET A 106 7.24 -3.51 1.20
C MET A 106 6.14 -4.22 0.41
N TRP A 107 6.23 -4.14 -0.91
CA TRP A 107 5.41 -4.92 -1.81
C TRP A 107 6.10 -6.25 -2.12
N ALA A 108 5.34 -7.32 -2.27
CA ALA A 108 5.80 -8.61 -2.73
C ALA A 108 5.15 -8.95 -4.08
N THR A 109 5.93 -9.57 -4.93
CA THR A 109 5.52 -10.18 -6.21
C THR A 109 6.20 -11.53 -6.38
N ASP A 110 5.87 -12.28 -7.43
CA ASP A 110 6.60 -13.48 -7.86
C ASP A 110 8.08 -13.20 -8.18
N ALA A 111 8.42 -11.98 -8.58
CA ALA A 111 9.78 -11.58 -8.93
C ALA A 111 10.63 -11.13 -7.73
N GLY A 112 10.01 -10.87 -6.57
CA GLY A 112 10.71 -10.39 -5.37
C GLY A 112 9.96 -9.30 -4.62
N GLU A 113 10.68 -8.59 -3.77
CA GLU A 113 10.17 -7.56 -2.87
C GLU A 113 10.63 -6.15 -3.27
N TYR A 114 9.75 -5.17 -3.10
CA TYR A 114 9.97 -3.79 -3.55
C TYR A 114 9.64 -2.80 -2.44
N PRO A 115 10.58 -1.89 -2.07
CA PRO A 115 10.29 -0.81 -1.15
C PRO A 115 9.21 0.12 -1.70
N MET A 116 8.21 0.44 -0.88
CA MET A 116 7.11 1.29 -1.31
C MET A 116 7.60 2.68 -1.76
N LEU A 117 8.59 3.27 -1.08
CA LEU A 117 9.10 4.60 -1.44
C LEU A 117 9.93 4.61 -2.73
N GLU A 118 10.31 3.45 -3.27
CA GLU A 118 10.99 3.31 -4.56
C GLU A 118 10.02 2.96 -5.70
N THR A 119 8.78 2.64 -5.35
CA THR A 119 7.73 2.34 -6.33
C THR A 119 7.16 3.63 -6.90
N ARG A 120 7.11 3.75 -8.23
CA ARG A 120 6.53 4.93 -8.90
C ARG A 120 5.21 4.63 -9.57
N GLU A 121 5.08 3.41 -10.09
CA GLU A 121 3.88 3.00 -10.79
C GLU A 121 3.66 1.49 -10.60
N ILE A 122 2.41 1.16 -10.30
CA ILE A 122 1.88 -0.19 -10.32
C ILE A 122 0.72 -0.17 -11.32
N VAL A 123 0.78 -1.05 -12.33
CA VAL A 123 -0.29 -1.26 -13.32
C VAL A 123 -0.78 -2.69 -13.18
N LEU A 124 -2.09 -2.86 -13.07
CA LEU A 124 -2.72 -4.14 -12.81
C LEU A 124 -3.71 -4.46 -13.92
N ASN A 125 -3.69 -5.72 -14.36
CA ASN A 125 -4.64 -6.23 -15.35
C ASN A 125 -5.98 -6.55 -14.69
N THR A 126 -6.73 -5.52 -14.31
CA THR A 126 -8.04 -5.70 -13.67
C THR A 126 -9.16 -5.78 -14.69
N SER A 127 -9.99 -6.81 -14.59
CA SER A 127 -11.29 -6.84 -15.28
C SER A 127 -12.30 -6.12 -14.38
N ALA A 128 -12.97 -5.08 -14.87
CA ALA A 128 -13.91 -4.29 -14.08
C ALA A 128 -14.98 -5.20 -13.44
N SER A 129 -14.80 -5.51 -12.16
CA SER A 129 -15.74 -6.26 -11.33
C SER A 129 -16.13 -5.31 -10.20
N GLY A 130 -17.45 -5.13 -10.02
CA GLY A 130 -18.04 -3.93 -9.45
C GLY A 130 -17.57 -3.55 -8.04
N LEU A 131 -17.37 -2.24 -7.82
CA LEU A 131 -17.25 -1.66 -6.48
C LEU A 131 -18.43 -2.10 -5.60
N PRO A 132 -18.22 -2.40 -4.31
CA PRO A 132 -19.31 -2.46 -3.36
C PRO A 132 -19.97 -1.08 -3.34
N ALA A 133 -21.27 -1.04 -3.65
CA ALA A 133 -22.08 0.16 -3.54
C ALA A 133 -21.88 0.75 -2.13
N GLY A 134 -21.42 2.00 -2.07
CA GLY A 134 -21.24 2.71 -0.81
C GLY A 134 -22.54 2.62 -0.02
N GLY A 135 -22.47 1.94 1.13
CA GLY A 135 -23.59 1.86 2.06
C GLY A 135 -23.91 3.25 2.57
N THR A 136 -24.98 3.83 2.07
CA THR A 136 -25.72 4.88 2.76
C THR A 136 -26.34 4.23 4.00
N THR A 137 -25.69 4.39 5.16
CA THR A 137 -26.41 4.32 6.43
C THR A 137 -26.92 5.72 6.73
N ASP A 138 -28.17 5.96 6.32
CA ASP A 138 -29.01 6.96 7.01
C ASP A 138 -29.30 6.44 8.42
N GLY A 139 -29.02 7.27 9.43
CA GLY A 139 -29.31 7.06 10.83
C GLY A 139 -29.19 8.37 11.60
#